data_AF-A0A536BED6-F1
#
_entry.id   AF-A0A536BED6-F1
#
_cell.length_a   1.000
_cell.length_b   1.000
_cell.length_c   1.000
_cell.angle_alpha   90.00
_cell.angle_beta   90.00
_cell.angle_gamma   90.00
#
_symmetry.space_group_name_H-M   'P 1'
#
loop_
_entity.id
_entity.type
_entity.pdbx_description
1 polymer ?
#
loop_
_entity_poly.entity_id
_entity_poly.type
_entity_poly.pdbx_seq_one_letter_code
_entity_poly.pdbx_strand_id
1 'polypeptide(L)'
;MSRMVPLLSAVIKQGTDEGVFRVASPDETATVFVSLMLGFQELANDYFIARQAGTITFAVVQRSVASFTEAFERILGIPKGSLTLTDQSTLHFWFG
;
A
#
# COMPACT_ATOMS: atom_id res chain seq x y z
N MET A 1 -9.82 -9.22 -7.44
CA MET A 1 -8.95 -10.22 -6.77
C MET A 1 -8.44 -11.31 -7.69
N SER A 2 -9.29 -12.03 -8.44
CA SER A 2 -8.95 -13.26 -9.20
C SER A 2 -7.70 -13.19 -10.11
N ARG A 3 -7.36 -12.04 -10.71
CA ARG A 3 -6.13 -11.89 -11.53
C ARG A 3 -4.93 -11.33 -10.77
N MET A 4 -5.17 -10.55 -9.72
CA MET A 4 -4.12 -9.79 -9.03
C MET A 4 -3.41 -10.64 -7.98
N VAL A 5 -4.14 -11.52 -7.29
CA VAL A 5 -3.56 -12.42 -6.28
C VAL A 5 -2.53 -13.37 -6.89
N PRO A 6 -2.80 -14.09 -8.01
CA PRO A 6 -1.80 -14.98 -8.60
C PRO A 6 -0.54 -14.23 -9.08
N LEU A 7 -0.71 -13.02 -9.62
CA LEU A 7 0.41 -12.20 -10.07
C LEU A 7 1.28 -11.75 -8.90
N LEU A 8 0.68 -11.24 -7.82
CA LEU A 8 1.42 -10.83 -6.64
C LEU A 8 2.01 -12.01 -5.88
N SER A 9 1.37 -13.19 -5.90
CA SER A 9 1.98 -14.40 -5.37
C SER A 9 3.29 -14.71 -6.10
N ALA A 10 3.30 -14.66 -7.44
CA ALA A 10 4.52 -14.90 -8.22
C ALA A 10 5.63 -13.89 -7.88
N VAL A 11 5.30 -12.61 -7.72
CA VAL A 11 6.24 -11.56 -7.32
C VAL A 11 6.76 -11.77 -5.89
N ILE A 12 5.88 -12.07 -4.95
CA ILE A 12 6.27 -12.29 -3.54
C ILE A 12 7.15 -13.54 -3.42
N LYS A 13 6.80 -14.61 -4.13
CA LYS A 13 7.60 -15.84 -4.19
C LYS A 13 8.99 -15.54 -4.74
N GLN A 14 9.08 -14.85 -5.88
CA GLN A 14 10.36 -14.44 -6.45
C GLN A 14 11.19 -13.62 -5.44
N GLY A 15 10.58 -12.62 -4.80
CA GLY A 15 11.30 -11.80 -3.83
C GLY A 15 11.75 -12.58 -2.58
N THR A 16 11.01 -13.61 -2.16
CA THR A 16 11.44 -14.53 -1.11
C THR A 16 12.62 -15.40 -1.58
N ASP A 17 12.56 -15.95 -2.79
CA ASP A 17 13.62 -16.78 -3.38
C ASP A 17 14.93 -15.98 -3.56
N GLU A 18 14.82 -14.68 -3.89
CA GLU A 18 15.93 -13.72 -4.00
C GLU A 18 16.42 -13.19 -2.65
N GLY A 19 15.71 -13.48 -1.55
CA GLY A 19 16.05 -13.02 -0.20
C GLY A 19 15.77 -11.53 0.05
N VAL A 20 15.04 -10.86 -0.84
CA VAL A 20 14.62 -9.45 -0.66
C VAL A 20 13.37 -9.32 0.19
N PHE A 21 12.48 -10.31 0.17
CA PHE A 21 11.29 -10.37 1.02
C PHE A 21 11.43 -11.43 2.12
N ARG A 22 10.77 -11.19 3.26
CA ARG A 22 10.68 -12.14 4.38
C ARG A 22 9.23 -12.51 4.63
N VAL A 23 8.75 -13.43 3.81
CA VAL A 23 7.36 -13.91 3.83
C VAL A 23 7.34 -15.43 3.97
N ALA A 24 6.56 -15.95 4.93
CA ALA A 24 6.46 -17.38 5.19
C ALA A 24 5.63 -18.13 4.14
N SER A 25 4.54 -17.52 3.67
CA SER A 25 3.61 -18.13 2.72
C SER A 25 3.23 -17.13 1.63
N PRO A 26 3.86 -17.18 0.44
CA PRO A 26 3.64 -16.19 -0.62
C PRO A 26 2.19 -16.07 -1.10
N ASP A 27 1.47 -17.20 -1.24
CA ASP A 27 0.09 -17.22 -1.75
C ASP A 27 -0.90 -16.53 -0.79
N GLU A 28 -0.86 -16.89 0.49
CA GLU A 28 -1.69 -16.29 1.52
C GLU A 28 -1.33 -14.81 1.73
N THR A 29 -0.03 -14.50 1.71
CA THR A 29 0.43 -13.11 1.84
C THR A 29 -0.01 -12.25 0.67
N ALA A 30 0.00 -12.77 -0.56
CA ALA A 30 -0.55 -12.06 -1.72
C ALA A 30 -2.04 -11.73 -1.54
N THR A 31 -2.81 -12.66 -0.96
CA THR A 31 -4.24 -12.42 -0.67
C THR A 31 -4.44 -11.31 0.36
N VAL A 32 -3.68 -11.34 1.46
CA VAL A 32 -3.70 -10.28 2.50
C VAL A 32 -3.28 -8.94 1.90
N PHE A 33 -2.18 -8.93 1.15
CA PHE A 33 -1.61 -7.73 0.55
C PHE A 33 -2.58 -7.07 -0.43
N VAL A 34 -3.21 -7.86 -1.32
CA VAL A 34 -4.28 -7.39 -2.22
C VAL A 34 -5.45 -6.80 -1.44
N SER A 35 -5.86 -7.44 -0.34
CA SER A 35 -6.98 -6.95 0.46
C SER A 35 -6.67 -5.59 1.09
N LEU A 36 -5.44 -5.42 1.58
CA LEU A 36 -4.98 -4.14 2.11
C LEU A 36 -4.85 -3.05 1.02
N MET A 37 -4.40 -3.41 -0.18
CA MET A 37 -4.37 -2.50 -1.33
C MET A 37 -5.77 -2.00 -1.69
N LEU A 38 -6.78 -2.88 -1.68
CA LEU A 38 -8.17 -2.49 -1.94
C LEU A 38 -8.70 -1.57 -0.84
N GLY A 39 -8.44 -1.88 0.43
CA GLY A 39 -8.81 -0.99 1.55
C GLY A 39 -8.12 0.37 1.48
N PHE A 40 -6.87 0.43 1.01
CA PHE A 40 -6.18 1.69 0.75
C PHE A 40 -6.87 2.51 -0.36
N GLN A 41 -7.27 1.85 -1.45
CA GLN A 41 -7.98 2.50 -2.56
C GLN A 41 -9.34 3.06 -2.13
N GLU A 42 -10.10 2.30 -1.34
CA GLU A 42 -11.37 2.77 -0.77
C GLU A 42 -11.16 4.02 0.10
N LEU A 43 -10.19 3.96 1.04
CA LEU A 43 -9.86 5.10 1.89
C LEU A 43 -9.39 6.32 1.08
N ALA A 44 -8.58 6.12 0.05
CA ALA A 44 -8.10 7.20 -0.81
C ALA A 44 -9.26 7.90 -1.54
N ASN A 45 -10.26 7.15 -2.01
CA ASN A 45 -11.47 7.71 -2.61
C ASN A 45 -12.26 8.57 -1.61
N ASP A 46 -12.49 8.06 -0.40
CA ASP A 46 -13.19 8.80 0.64
C ASP A 46 -12.45 10.09 1.02
N TYR A 47 -11.13 10.01 1.12
CA TYR A 47 -10.28 11.16 1.41
C TYR A 47 -10.28 12.19 0.29
N PHE A 48 -10.37 11.77 -0.97
CA PHE A 48 -10.43 12.68 -2.10
C PHE A 48 -11.68 13.55 -2.01
N ILE A 49 -12.84 12.94 -1.77
CA ILE A 49 -14.11 13.64 -1.58
C ILE A 49 -14.08 14.52 -0.32
N ALA A 50 -13.57 14.00 0.79
CA ALA A 50 -13.48 14.73 2.05
C ALA A 50 -12.54 15.96 1.97
N ARG A 51 -11.46 15.87 1.19
CA ARG A 51 -10.56 17.00 0.91
C ARG A 51 -11.26 18.10 0.10
N GLN A 52 -12.01 17.71 -0.94
CA GLN A 52 -12.82 18.67 -1.71
C GLN A 52 -13.90 19.35 -0.87
N ALA A 53 -14.51 18.61 0.06
CA ALA A 53 -15.50 19.13 0.99
C ALA A 53 -14.90 19.92 2.17
N GLY A 54 -13.56 19.96 2.31
CA GLY A 54 -12.87 20.65 3.40
C GLY A 54 -13.06 20.01 4.78
N THR A 55 -13.53 18.76 4.86
CA THR A 55 -13.82 18.08 6.13
C THR A 55 -12.59 17.42 6.75
N ILE A 56 -11.54 17.18 5.96
CA ILE A 56 -10.22 16.73 6.44
C ILE A 56 -9.09 17.62 5.92
N THR A 57 -7.98 17.64 6.65
CA THR A 57 -6.76 18.35 6.24
C THR A 57 -5.87 17.45 5.39
N PHE A 58 -4.99 18.05 4.57
CA PHE A 58 -3.97 17.30 3.82
C PHE A 58 -3.06 16.46 4.75
N ALA A 59 -2.78 16.95 5.95
CA ALA A 59 -1.97 16.23 6.94
C ALA A 59 -2.61 14.91 7.42
N VAL A 60 -3.95 14.79 7.39
CA VAL A 60 -4.65 13.52 7.67
C VAL A 60 -4.33 12.50 6.56
N VAL A 61 -4.42 12.93 5.31
CA VAL A 61 -4.11 12.09 4.13
C VAL A 61 -2.65 11.61 4.18
N GLN A 62 -1.70 12.52 4.41
CA GLN A 62 -0.27 12.19 4.49
C GLN A 62 0.00 11.12 5.55
N ARG A 63 -0.62 11.24 6.73
CA ARG A 63 -0.45 10.28 7.82
C ARG A 63 -0.95 8.90 7.44
N SER A 64 -2.15 8.80 6.86
CA SER A 64 -2.70 7.51 6.46
C SER A 64 -1.86 6.85 5.37
N VAL A 65 -1.44 7.60 4.34
CA VAL A 65 -0.56 7.07 3.27
C VAL A 65 0.76 6.54 3.84
N ALA A 66 1.36 7.27 4.80
CA ALA A 66 2.57 6.81 5.50
C ALA A 66 2.31 5.53 6.32
N SER A 67 1.18 5.43 7.02
CA SER A 67 0.79 4.23 7.77
C SER A 67 0.56 3.02 6.86
N PHE A 68 -0.07 3.20 5.70
CA PHE A 68 -0.23 2.14 4.71
C PHE A 68 1.10 1.70 4.12
N THR A 69 1.99 2.66 3.79
CA THR A 69 3.34 2.34 3.31
C THR A 69 4.10 1.49 4.32
N GLU A 70 4.07 1.88 5.60
CA GLU A 70 4.73 1.11 6.66
C GLU A 70 4.10 -0.29 6.87
N ALA A 71 2.78 -0.41 6.72
CA ALA A 71 2.11 -1.71 6.79
C ALA A 71 2.53 -2.62 5.64
N PHE A 72 2.66 -2.09 4.43
CA PHE A 72 3.12 -2.84 3.25
C PHE A 72 4.55 -3.34 3.46
N GLU A 73 5.43 -2.48 3.98
CA GLU A 73 6.81 -2.85 4.30
C GLU A 73 6.87 -4.00 5.32
N ARG A 74 6.06 -3.91 6.38
CA ARG A 74 5.98 -4.97 7.41
C ARG A 74 5.46 -6.29 6.86
N ILE A 75 4.43 -6.26 6.00
CA ILE A 75 3.85 -7.48 5.42
C ILE A 75 4.84 -8.18 4.50
N LEU A 76 5.60 -7.42 3.69
CA LEU A 76 6.62 -7.97 2.81
C LEU A 76 7.93 -8.32 3.54
N GLY A 77 8.08 -7.88 4.79
CA GLY A 77 9.28 -8.10 5.58
C GLY A 77 10.50 -7.33 5.07
N ILE A 78 10.28 -6.19 4.41
CA ILE A 78 11.33 -5.32 3.84
C ILE A 78 11.72 -4.21 4.84
N PRO A 79 12.91 -3.59 4.67
CA PRO A 79 13.34 -2.49 5.53
C PRO A 79 12.37 -1.30 5.48
N LYS A 80 12.25 -0.59 6.60
CA LYS A 80 11.46 0.65 6.65
C LYS A 80 12.06 1.71 5.70
N GLY A 81 11.20 2.40 4.96
CA GLY A 81 11.58 3.40 3.97
C GLY A 81 12.11 2.83 2.65
N SER A 82 12.02 1.51 2.44
CA SER A 82 12.40 0.88 1.16
C SER A 82 11.30 0.97 0.11
N LEU A 83 10.06 1.24 0.53
CA LEU A 83 8.90 1.37 -0.34
C LEU A 83 8.42 2.83 -0.39
N THR A 84 8.12 3.31 -1.59
CA THR A 84 7.42 4.59 -1.80
C THR A 84 6.15 4.30 -2.59
N LEU A 85 4.98 4.32 -1.93
CA LEU A 85 3.70 4.10 -2.61
C LEU A 85 3.29 5.29 -3.49
N THR A 86 3.61 6.51 -3.06
CA THR A 86 3.37 7.74 -3.81
C THR A 86 4.36 8.80 -3.34
N ASP A 87 4.88 9.60 -4.27
CA ASP A 87 5.76 10.70 -3.95
C ASP A 87 4.95 11.91 -3.44
N GLN A 88 5.63 12.83 -2.74
CA GLN A 88 4.98 14.00 -2.16
C GLN A 88 4.34 14.92 -3.21
N SER A 89 4.91 15.02 -4.41
CA SER A 89 4.37 15.88 -5.45
C SER A 89 3.05 15.33 -6.00
N THR A 90 2.98 14.03 -6.24
CA THR A 90 1.76 13.32 -6.62
C THR A 90 0.72 13.45 -5.50
N LEU A 91 1.09 13.17 -4.25
CA LEU A 91 0.13 13.23 -3.14
C LEU A 91 -0.45 14.64 -2.96
N HIS A 92 0.38 15.69 -3.08
CA HIS A 92 -0.08 17.07 -3.03
C HIS A 92 -0.91 17.46 -4.26
N PHE A 93 -0.61 16.95 -5.44
CA PHE A 93 -1.44 17.18 -6.63
C PHE A 93 -2.87 16.65 -6.45
N TRP A 94 -3.03 15.44 -5.88
CA TRP A 94 -4.34 14.82 -5.70
C TRP A 94 -5.13 15.37 -4.51
N PHE A 95 -4.45 15.69 -3.41
CA PHE A 95 -5.09 15.99 -2.12
C PHE A 95 -4.65 17.32 -1.50
N GLY A 96 -3.78 18.09 -2.14
CA GLY A 96 -3.26 19.37 -1.65
C GLY A 96 -4.31 20.44 -1.44
#